data_AF-A0A4T2GV63-F1
#
_entry.id   AF-A0A4T2GV63-F1
#
_cell.length_a   1.000
_cell.length_b   1.000
_cell.length_c   1.000
_cell.angle_alpha   90.00
_cell.angle_beta   90.00
_cell.angle_gamma   90.00
#
_symmetry.space_group_name_H-M   'P 1'
#
loop_
_entity.id
_entity.type
_entity.pdbx_description
1 polymer ?
#
loop_
_entity_poly.entity_id
_entity_poly.type
_entity_poly.pdbx_seq_one_letter_code
_entity_poly.pdbx_strand_id
1 'polypeptide(L)' 'MEEKLRKKIQEVKDLMASGKVSPYQIEMDTYRSLKQASLRSLRDGKADIDHLQFRTIEILSQWHDRHYHKYVDDHD' A
#
# COMPACT_ATOMS: atom_id res chain seq x y z
N MET A 1 6.87 14.66 -1.01
CA MET A 1 7.11 13.42 -0.21
C MET A 1 8.57 13.03 -0.35
N GLU A 2 9.19 12.40 0.65
CA GLU A 2 10.53 11.81 0.48
C GLU A 2 10.49 10.67 -0.55
N GLU A 3 11.49 10.59 -1.43
CA GLU A 3 11.54 9.62 -2.54
C GLU A 3 11.39 8.17 -2.06
N LYS A 4 12.03 7.83 -0.93
CA LYS A 4 11.95 6.50 -0.32
C LYS A 4 10.53 6.14 0.12
N LEU A 5 9.81 7.07 0.73
CA LEU A 5 8.41 6.86 1.14
C LEU A 5 7.50 6.71 -0.08
N ARG A 6 7.71 7.55 -1.10
CA ARG A 6 6.97 7.48 -2.36
C ARG A 6 7.13 6.11 -3.03
N LYS A 7 8.37 5.60 -3.07
CA LYS A 7 8.67 4.27 -3.61
C LYS A 7 7.90 3.16 -2.88
N LYS A 8 7.95 3.13 -1.54
CA LYS A 8 7.20 2.12 -0.77
C LYS A 8 5.71 2.13 -1.06
N ILE A 9 5.10 3.32 -1.13
CA ILE A 9 3.66 3.42 -1.42
C ILE A 9 3.34 2.98 -2.84
N GLN A 10 4.20 3.32 -3.80
CA GLN A 10 4.08 2.85 -5.18
C GLN A 10 4.16 1.32 -5.25
N GLU A 11 5.10 0.70 -4.53
CA GLU A 11 5.24 -0.76 -4.44
C GLU A 11 3.98 -1.42 -3.85
N VAL A 12 3.39 -0.85 -2.79
CA VAL A 12 2.11 -1.35 -2.24
C VAL A 12 0.97 -1.21 -3.25
N LYS A 13 0.91 -0.09 -3.98
CA LYS A 13 -0.08 0.12 -5.05
C LYS A 13 0.08 -0.93 -6.15
N ASP A 14 1.30 -1.25 -6.55
CA ASP A 14 1.59 -2.21 -7.61
C ASP A 14 1.26 -3.65 -7.18
N LEU A 15 1.47 -4.02 -5.92
CA LEU A 15 0.97 -5.28 -5.37
C LEU A 15 -0.56 -5.38 -5.43
N MET A 16 -1.27 -4.28 -5.15
CA MET A 16 -2.73 -4.25 -5.27
C MET A 16 -3.21 -4.30 -6.71
N ALA A 17 -2.51 -3.63 -7.62
CA ALA A 17 -2.85 -3.58 -9.04
C ALA A 17 -2.61 -4.92 -9.75
N SER A 18 -1.54 -5.63 -9.36
CA SER A 18 -1.22 -6.98 -9.84
C SER A 18 -2.08 -8.09 -9.21
N GLY A 19 -2.88 -7.77 -8.19
CA GLY A 19 -3.73 -8.73 -7.49
C GLY A 19 -3.00 -9.61 -6.48
N LYS A 20 -1.69 -9.40 -6.26
CA LYS A 20 -0.89 -10.12 -5.24
C LYS A 20 -1.39 -9.87 -3.82
N VAL A 21 -1.93 -8.68 -3.56
CA VAL A 21 -2.57 -8.34 -2.28
C VAL A 21 -3.91 -7.66 -2.52
N SER A 22 -4.92 -8.03 -1.74
CA SER A 22 -6.23 -7.37 -1.82
C SER A 22 -6.31 -6.14 -0.90
N PRO A 23 -7.08 -5.09 -1.27
CA PRO A 23 -7.39 -4.00 -0.36
C PRO A 23 -8.02 -4.44 0.97
N TYR A 24 -8.75 -5.56 0.97
CA TYR A 24 -9.32 -6.15 2.19
C TYR A 24 -8.24 -6.66 3.15
N GLN A 25 -7.23 -7.34 2.60
CA GLN A 25 -6.12 -7.87 3.39
C GLN A 25 -5.32 -6.76 4.06
N ILE A 26 -4.99 -5.69 3.33
CA ILE A 26 -4.31 -4.51 3.91
C ILE A 26 -5.18 -3.83 4.98
N GLU A 27 -6.49 -3.73 4.77
CA GLU A 27 -7.41 -3.20 5.80
C GLU A 27 -7.32 -4.03 7.09
N MET A 28 -7.31 -5.36 6.97
CA MET A 28 -7.23 -6.26 8.13
C MET A 28 -5.86 -6.18 8.82
N ASP A 29 -4.77 -6.19 8.05
CA ASP A 29 -3.39 -6.09 8.58
C ASP A 29 -3.12 -4.75 9.29
N THR A 30 -3.83 -3.70 8.89
CA THR A 30 -3.74 -2.36 9.49
C THR A 30 -4.79 -2.11 10.58
N TYR A 31 -5.44 -3.17 11.08
CA TYR A 31 -6.49 -3.09 12.09
C TYR A 31 -7.61 -2.10 11.74
N ARG A 32 -8.00 -2.08 10.46
CA ARG A 32 -9.04 -1.18 9.90
C ARG A 32 -8.69 0.30 9.91
N SER A 33 -7.42 0.65 10.10
CA SER A 33 -6.93 2.04 10.06
C SER A 33 -6.94 2.62 8.65
N LEU A 34 -6.79 1.77 7.63
CA LEU A 34 -7.02 2.11 6.23
C LEU A 34 -8.27 1.41 5.73
N LYS A 35 -9.24 2.17 5.22
CA LYS A 35 -10.46 1.60 4.67
C LYS A 35 -10.23 1.08 3.26
N GLN A 36 -10.89 -0.03 2.93
CA GLN A 36 -10.90 -0.60 1.57
C GLN A 36 -11.21 0.43 0.48
N ALA A 37 -12.12 1.39 0.71
CA ALA A 37 -12.45 2.41 -0.26
C ALA A 37 -11.23 3.28 -0.64
N SER A 38 -10.46 3.73 0.36
CA SER A 38 -9.24 4.51 0.15
C SER A 38 -8.17 3.70 -0.57
N LEU A 39 -8.00 2.43 -0.19
CA LEU A 39 -7.05 1.51 -0.81
C LEU A 39 -7.42 1.20 -2.27
N ARG A 40 -8.72 1.03 -2.58
CA ARG A 40 -9.21 0.88 -3.96
C ARG A 40 -8.97 2.15 -4.77
N SER A 41 -9.21 3.33 -4.20
CA SER A 41 -8.91 4.61 -4.86
C SER A 41 -7.42 4.74 -5.21
N LEU A 42 -6.53 4.32 -4.30
CA LEU A 42 -5.09 4.29 -4.54
C LEU A 42 -4.70 3.28 -5.64
N ARG A 43 -5.22 2.05 -5.55
CA ARG A 43 -5.01 0.99 -6.56
C ARG A 43 -5.43 1.44 -7.95
N ASP A 44 -6.63 2.03 -8.06
CA ASP A 44 -7.21 2.47 -9.33
C ASP A 44 -6.57 3.76 -9.87
N GLY A 45 -5.59 4.34 -9.16
CA GLY A 45 -4.92 5.59 -9.56
C GLY A 45 -5.78 6.85 -9.40
N LYS A 46 -6.93 6.76 -8.72
CA LYS A 46 -7.81 7.90 -8.44
C LYS A 46 -7.27 8.78 -7.32
N ALA A 47 -6.50 8.21 -6.40
CA ALA A 47 -5.76 8.95 -5.39
C ALA A 47 -4.31 9.15 -5.86
N ASP A 48 -3.86 10.41 -5.85
CA ASP A 48 -2.47 10.76 -6.10
C ASP A 48 -1.62 10.45 -4.86
N ILE A 49 -0.54 9.68 -5.05
CA ILE A 49 0.40 9.30 -3.99
C ILE A 49 0.99 10.54 -3.35
N ASP A 50 1.32 11.56 -4.14
CA ASP A 50 2.00 12.76 -3.67
C ASP A 50 1.10 13.67 -2.81
N HIS A 51 -0.22 13.40 -2.81
CA HIS A 51 -1.24 14.14 -2.06
C HIS A 51 -1.94 13.31 -0.97
N LEU A 52 -1.39 12.16 -0.59
CA LEU A 52 -1.95 11.36 0.50
C LEU A 52 -1.78 12.04 1.88
N GLN A 53 -2.72 11.78 2.78
CA GLN A 53 -2.62 12.23 4.17
C GLN A 53 -1.40 11.58 4.85
N PHE A 54 -0.72 12.33 5.71
CA PHE A 54 0.47 11.87 6.45
C PHE A 54 0.22 10.53 7.17
N ARG A 55 -0.93 10.39 7.86
CA ARG A 55 -1.29 9.14 8.55
C ARG A 55 -1.42 7.96 7.58
N THR A 56 -1.96 8.18 6.38
CA THR A 56 -2.05 7.14 5.35
C THR A 56 -0.68 6.72 4.87
N ILE A 57 0.22 7.68 4.65
CA ILE A 57 1.61 7.44 4.24
C ILE A 57 2.34 6.60 5.30
N GLU A 58 2.23 6.98 6.56
CA GLU A 58 2.85 6.27 7.68
C GLU A 58 2.36 4.82 7.78
N ILE A 59 1.04 4.60 7.76
CA ILE A 59 0.47 3.25 7.87
C ILE A 59 0.87 2.38 6.67
N LEU A 60 0.82 2.92 5.45
CA LEU A 60 1.23 2.17 4.25
C LEU A 60 2.72 1.85 4.25
N SER A 61 3.58 2.77 4.70
CA SER A 61 5.01 2.50 4.86
C SER A 61 5.28 1.41 5.90
N GLN A 62 4.60 1.45 7.05
CA GLN A 62 4.75 0.43 8.09
C GLN A 62 4.19 -0.93 7.66
N TRP A 63 3.13 -0.95 6.85
CA TRP A 63 2.61 -2.18 6.25
C TRP A 63 3.63 -2.74 5.25
N HIS A 64 4.17 -1.89 4.36
CA HIS A 64 5.20 -2.27 3.41
C HIS A 64 6.38 -2.96 4.11
N ASP A 65 6.97 -2.31 5.13
CA ASP A 65 8.15 -2.84 5.84
C ASP A 65 7.92 -4.21 6.49
N ARG A 66 6.68 -4.52 6.88
CA ARG A 66 6.31 -5.78 7.54
C ARG A 66 5.89 -6.89 6.59
N HIS A 67 5.38 -6.55 5.41
CA HIS A 67 4.68 -7.52 4.55
C HIS A 67 5.25 -7.63 3.14
N TYR A 68 5.92 -6.59 2.63
CA TYR A 68 6.30 -6.52 1.21
C TYR A 68 7.16 -7.70 0.74
N HIS A 69 8.16 -8.09 1.55
CA HIS A 69 9.06 -9.21 1.25
C HIS A 69 8.32 -10.52 0.91
N LYS A 70 7.16 -10.76 1.53
CA LYS A 70 6.33 -11.98 1.31
C LYS A 70 5.74 -12.08 -0.09
N TYR A 71 5.74 -10.99 -0.87
CA TYR A 71 5.14 -10.94 -2.21
C TYR A 71 6.17 -10.74 -3.33
N VAL A 72 7.43 -10.53 -2.95
CA VAL A 72 8.55 -10.35 -3.88
C VAL A 72 9.59 -11.47 -3.79
N ASP A 73 9.62 -12.23 -2.69
CA ASP A 73 10.49 -13.40 -2.51
C ASP A 73 9.94 -14.69 -3.16
N ASP A 74 9.08 -14.59 -4.18
CA ASP A 74 8.83 -15.72 -5.09
C ASP A 74 10.08 -15.89 -5.97
N HIS A 75 11.09 -16.54 -5.40
CA HIS A 75 12.19 -17.14 -6.13
C HIS A 75 11.64 -18.28 -7.01
N ASP A 76 11.44 -17.99 -8.30
CA ASP A 76 11.66 -18.97 -9.37
C ASP A 76 13.13 -19.41 -9.40
#